data_AF-A0A833Z5E8-F1
#
_entry.id   AF-A0A833Z5E8-F1
#
_cell.length_a   1.000
_cell.length_b   1.000
_cell.length_c   1.000
_cell.angle_alpha   90.00
_cell.angle_beta   90.00
_cell.angle_gamma   90.00
#
_symmetry.space_group_name_H-M   'P 1'
#
loop_
_entity.id
_entity.type
_entity.pdbx_description
1 polymer ?
#
loop_
_entity_poly.entity_id
_entity_poly.type
_entity_poly.pdbx_seq_one_letter_code
_entity_poly.pdbx_strand_id
1 'polypeptide(L)'
;MAYHKPLKNSQDYTEALRAARALAANITADLRKVPGTDPAFEVFPYTVTNVFYEQYLTVVPEGLFMLSLCLVPTFAVCCLLLGMDLRSGLLNLFSIIMVLVDTVGFMALWGISYNAVSLINLVTAVGISVEFVSHITRSFAVSTKPTRLERAKEATITMGSAVFAGVAMTNLPGILVLGLAKAQLIQIFFFRLNLLITLLGLLHGLVFLPVALSYLGPDVNPGLVLEQKWAAQVDAARTAACPKHSSPACPANGAHVNHAYEPPPGAPAEVLPAAPRPSEQSPVQAPEA
;
A
#
# COMPACT_ATOMS: atom_id res chain seq x y z
N MET A 1 46.55 23.85 8.93
CA MET A 1 45.56 23.19 9.82
C MET A 1 44.94 24.26 10.70
N ALA A 2 43.60 24.31 10.79
CA ALA A 2 42.86 25.31 11.57
C ALA A 2 41.73 24.62 12.33
N TYR A 3 41.14 25.30 13.32
CA TYR A 3 40.07 24.77 14.15
C TYR A 3 38.77 25.54 13.93
N HIS A 4 37.64 24.83 13.94
CA HIS A 4 36.32 25.46 14.00
C HIS A 4 36.08 26.08 15.38
N LYS A 5 35.19 27.07 15.43
CA LYS A 5 34.55 27.48 16.69
C LYS A 5 33.80 26.28 17.31
N PRO A 6 33.49 26.27 18.62
CA PRO A 6 32.71 25.21 19.23
C PRO A 6 31.36 25.00 18.51
N LEU A 7 31.09 23.77 18.06
CA LEU A 7 29.85 23.36 17.37
C LEU A 7 29.06 22.43 18.28
N LYS A 8 27.76 22.69 18.50
CA LYS A 8 26.96 21.93 19.48
C LYS A 8 25.82 21.16 18.81
N ASN A 9 25.15 21.78 17.85
CA ASN A 9 23.93 21.23 17.23
C ASN A 9 24.15 20.84 15.77
N SER A 10 23.24 20.05 15.20
CA SER A 10 23.30 19.63 13.79
C SER A 10 23.38 20.81 12.82
N GLN A 11 22.63 21.88 13.10
CA GLN A 11 22.66 23.13 12.34
C GLN A 11 24.06 23.77 12.35
N ASP A 12 24.75 23.77 13.49
CA ASP A 12 26.10 24.34 13.59
C ASP A 12 27.08 23.58 12.68
N TYR A 13 27.01 22.25 12.66
CA TYR A 13 27.85 21.40 11.81
C TYR A 13 27.53 21.60 10.32
N THR A 14 26.24 21.66 9.94
CA THR A 14 25.83 21.87 8.55
C THR A 14 26.23 23.26 8.04
N GLU A 15 26.06 24.31 8.85
CA GLU A 15 26.48 25.67 8.48
C GLU A 15 28.01 25.81 8.45
N ALA A 16 28.73 25.19 9.38
CA ALA A 16 30.19 25.18 9.36
C ALA A 16 30.74 24.51 8.09
N LEU A 17 30.13 23.40 7.67
CA LEU A 17 30.46 22.73 6.41
C LEU A 17 30.20 23.64 5.21
N ARG A 18 29.02 24.29 5.15
CA ARG A 18 28.67 25.22 4.06
C ARG A 18 29.67 26.37 3.97
N ALA A 19 29.98 27.00 5.11
CA ALA A 19 30.93 28.11 5.18
C ALA A 19 32.35 27.67 4.80
N ALA A 20 32.79 26.50 5.25
CA ALA A 20 34.11 25.97 4.91
C ALA A 20 34.23 25.69 3.40
N ARG A 21 33.19 25.12 2.76
CA ARG A 21 33.17 24.89 1.31
C ARG A 21 33.17 26.19 0.53
N ALA A 22 32.41 27.19 0.97
CA ALA A 22 32.39 28.51 0.34
C ALA A 22 33.78 29.19 0.40
N LEU A 23 34.47 29.10 1.55
CA LEU A 23 35.83 29.61 1.70
C LEU A 23 36.82 28.87 0.78
N ALA A 24 36.75 27.54 0.75
CA ALA A 24 37.63 26.72 -0.07
C ALA A 24 37.42 26.97 -1.58
N ALA A 25 36.17 27.17 -2.00
CA ALA A 25 35.84 27.55 -3.38
C ALA A 25 36.41 28.92 -3.76
N ASN A 26 36.34 29.91 -2.85
CA ASN A 26 36.92 31.24 -3.06
C ASN A 26 38.46 31.17 -3.19
N ILE A 27 39.13 30.46 -2.26
CA ILE A 27 40.58 30.24 -2.32
C ILE A 27 40.98 29.53 -3.62
N THR A 28 40.22 28.51 -4.03
CA THR A 28 40.47 27.80 -5.29
C THR A 28 40.36 28.73 -6.49
N ALA A 29 39.33 29.58 -6.54
CA ALA A 29 39.12 30.53 -7.62
C ALA A 29 40.25 31.56 -7.75
N ASP A 30 40.82 32.02 -6.63
CA ASP A 30 41.95 32.95 -6.64
C ASP A 30 43.27 32.27 -7.01
N LEU A 31 43.53 31.07 -6.49
CA LEU A 31 44.75 30.33 -6.80
C LEU A 31 44.82 29.87 -8.26
N ARG A 32 43.68 29.56 -8.89
CA ARG A 32 43.63 29.23 -10.32
C ARG A 32 44.03 30.38 -11.24
N LYS A 33 44.06 31.63 -10.76
CA LYS A 33 44.54 32.79 -11.54
C LYS A 33 46.06 32.84 -11.65
N VAL A 34 46.78 32.06 -10.83
CA VAL A 34 48.25 32.04 -10.84
C VAL A 34 48.76 31.31 -12.09
N PRO A 35 49.63 31.94 -12.91
CA PRO A 35 50.16 31.31 -14.12
C PRO A 35 50.86 29.98 -13.83
N GLY A 36 50.54 28.95 -14.61
CA GLY A 36 51.11 27.61 -14.45
C GLY A 36 50.32 26.68 -13.52
N THR A 37 49.20 27.13 -12.94
CA THR A 37 48.31 26.28 -12.13
C THR A 37 47.48 25.37 -13.03
N ASP A 38 47.40 24.08 -12.67
CA ASP A 38 46.57 23.10 -13.37
C ASP A 38 45.07 23.49 -13.30
N PRO A 39 44.30 23.44 -14.41
CA PRO A 39 42.86 23.68 -14.39
C PRO A 39 42.07 22.80 -13.41
N ALA A 40 42.56 21.59 -13.11
CA ALA A 40 41.96 20.64 -12.19
C ALA A 40 42.35 20.88 -10.72
N PHE A 41 43.25 21.83 -10.42
CA PHE A 41 43.63 22.15 -9.05
C PHE A 41 42.42 22.63 -8.24
N GLU A 42 42.20 22.05 -7.06
CA GLU A 42 41.17 22.47 -6.13
C GLU A 42 41.62 22.36 -4.67
N VAL A 43 41.05 23.23 -3.83
CA VAL A 43 41.20 23.19 -2.38
C VAL A 43 39.86 22.76 -1.79
N PHE A 44 39.86 21.75 -0.93
CA PHE A 44 38.67 21.26 -0.25
C PHE A 44 38.88 21.13 1.27
N PRO A 45 37.88 21.47 2.10
CA PRO A 45 38.00 21.42 3.56
C PRO A 45 37.65 20.02 4.08
N TYR A 46 38.65 19.30 4.60
CA TYR A 46 38.45 18.00 5.23
C TYR A 46 38.25 18.13 6.75
N THR A 47 37.22 17.46 7.29
CA THR A 47 37.05 17.15 8.71
C THR A 47 36.21 15.89 8.87
N VAL A 48 36.40 15.16 9.97
CA VAL A 48 35.75 13.86 10.26
C VAL A 48 34.22 13.96 10.24
N THR A 49 33.66 15.11 10.63
CA THR A 49 32.21 15.30 10.73
C THR A 49 31.52 15.52 9.37
N ASN A 50 32.26 15.90 8.32
CA ASN A 50 31.67 16.27 7.04
C ASN A 50 30.86 15.13 6.42
N VAL A 51 31.38 13.90 6.49
CA VAL A 51 30.74 12.71 5.91
C VAL A 51 29.34 12.47 6.49
N PHE A 52 29.10 12.82 7.75
CA PHE A 52 27.79 12.62 8.39
C PHE A 52 26.82 13.77 8.10
N TYR A 53 27.32 15.01 8.00
CA TYR A 53 26.48 16.20 7.89
C TYR A 53 26.25 16.68 6.45
N GLU A 54 26.98 16.15 5.48
CA GLU A 54 26.84 16.46 4.07
C GLU A 54 25.42 16.18 3.54
N GLN A 55 24.81 15.06 3.95
CA GLN A 55 23.45 14.69 3.54
C GLN A 55 22.40 15.77 3.87
N TYR A 56 22.59 16.55 4.94
CA TYR A 56 21.63 17.59 5.34
C TYR A 56 21.66 18.82 4.43
N LEU A 57 22.68 18.96 3.57
CA LEU A 57 22.74 20.04 2.59
C LEU A 57 21.71 19.84 1.46
N THR A 58 21.36 18.59 1.14
CA THR A 58 20.52 18.23 0.00
C THR A 58 19.28 17.41 0.37
N VAL A 59 19.08 17.08 1.65
CA VAL A 59 17.97 16.22 2.13
C VAL A 59 16.57 16.73 1.75
N VAL A 60 16.36 18.04 1.68
CA VAL A 60 15.04 18.62 1.32
C VAL A 60 14.75 18.46 -0.17
N PRO A 61 15.60 18.95 -1.10
CA PRO A 61 15.34 18.77 -2.53
C PRO A 61 15.35 17.29 -2.93
N GLU A 62 16.25 16.47 -2.38
CA GLU A 62 16.25 15.03 -2.62
C GLU A 62 14.98 14.36 -2.10
N GLY A 63 14.53 14.73 -0.90
CA GLY A 63 13.29 14.21 -0.34
C GLY A 63 12.05 14.56 -1.16
N LEU A 64 11.94 15.81 -1.61
CA LEU A 64 10.85 16.23 -2.49
C LEU A 64 10.88 15.50 -3.83
N PHE A 65 12.07 15.30 -4.41
CA PHE A 65 12.25 14.52 -5.62
C PHE A 65 11.81 13.06 -5.43
N MET A 66 12.26 12.42 -4.35
CA MET A 66 11.91 11.03 -4.04
C MET A 66 10.40 10.86 -3.79
N LEU A 67 9.77 11.74 -3.00
CA LEU A 67 8.33 11.70 -2.78
C LEU A 67 7.55 11.90 -4.08
N SER A 68 7.97 12.86 -4.91
CA SER A 68 7.36 13.08 -6.23
C SER A 68 7.49 11.86 -7.13
N LEU A 69 8.67 11.22 -7.14
CA LEU A 69 8.94 10.01 -7.90
C LEU A 69 8.10 8.83 -7.41
N CYS A 70 7.72 8.77 -6.14
CA CYS A 70 6.78 7.77 -5.61
C CYS A 70 5.33 8.07 -6.01
N LEU A 71 4.91 9.34 -6.05
CA LEU A 71 3.53 9.72 -6.35
C LEU A 71 3.14 9.50 -7.83
N VAL A 72 4.06 9.72 -8.76
CA VAL A 72 3.83 9.53 -10.21
C VAL A 72 3.38 8.11 -10.57
N PRO A 73 4.11 7.03 -10.22
CA PRO A 73 3.68 5.66 -10.52
C PRO A 73 2.42 5.27 -9.74
N THR A 74 2.24 5.76 -8.51
CA THR A 74 0.98 5.55 -7.77
C THR A 74 -0.22 6.09 -8.55
N PHE A 75 -0.13 7.31 -9.07
CA PHE A 75 -1.17 7.89 -9.90
C PHE A 75 -1.37 7.11 -11.20
N ALA A 76 -0.27 6.78 -11.90
CA ALA A 76 -0.34 6.05 -13.17
C ALA A 76 -0.99 4.67 -13.02
N VAL A 77 -0.55 3.88 -12.04
CA VAL A 77 -1.10 2.54 -11.77
C VAL A 77 -2.56 2.63 -11.35
N CYS A 78 -2.94 3.58 -10.47
CA CYS A 78 -4.33 3.79 -10.11
C CYS A 78 -5.20 4.12 -11.34
N CYS A 79 -4.76 5.04 -12.20
CA CYS A 79 -5.51 5.40 -13.41
C CYS A 79 -5.64 4.22 -14.37
N LEU A 80 -4.57 3.46 -14.60
CA LEU A 80 -4.57 2.32 -15.51
C LEU A 80 -5.47 1.19 -15.01
N LEU A 81 -5.36 0.81 -13.73
CA LEU A 81 -6.14 -0.29 -13.17
C LEU A 81 -7.64 0.03 -13.02
N LEU A 82 -8.01 1.32 -12.93
CA LEU A 82 -9.41 1.75 -12.88
C LEU A 82 -10.02 2.01 -14.28
N GLY A 83 -9.33 1.64 -15.37
CA GLY A 83 -9.86 1.77 -16.72
C GLY A 83 -9.71 3.16 -17.33
N MET A 84 -8.58 3.84 -17.07
CA MET A 84 -8.27 5.21 -17.49
C MET A 84 -9.21 6.28 -16.90
N ASP A 85 -9.73 6.05 -15.69
CA ASP A 85 -10.48 7.07 -14.97
C ASP A 85 -9.55 8.05 -14.24
N LEU A 86 -9.23 9.16 -14.90
CA LEU A 86 -8.40 10.22 -14.34
C LEU A 86 -9.02 10.83 -13.07
N ARG A 87 -10.35 10.85 -12.96
CA ARG A 87 -11.03 11.51 -11.83
C ARG A 87 -10.80 10.75 -10.53
N SER A 88 -10.98 9.43 -10.57
CA SER A 88 -10.64 8.56 -9.44
C SER A 88 -9.15 8.60 -9.09
N GLY A 89 -8.28 8.58 -10.11
CA GLY A 89 -6.84 8.69 -9.90
C GLY A 89 -6.42 9.99 -9.21
N LEU A 90 -7.01 11.12 -9.63
CA LEU A 90 -6.75 12.44 -9.02
C LEU A 90 -7.26 12.54 -7.59
N LEU A 91 -8.44 11.99 -7.28
CA LEU A 91 -8.94 11.93 -5.90
C LEU A 91 -8.06 11.08 -4.99
N ASN A 92 -7.54 9.96 -5.50
CA ASN A 92 -6.60 9.12 -4.76
C ASN A 92 -5.30 9.87 -4.49
N LEU A 93 -4.71 10.46 -5.54
CA LEU A 93 -3.48 11.23 -5.44
C LEU A 93 -3.63 12.40 -4.45
N PHE A 94 -4.74 13.14 -4.55
CA PHE A 94 -5.04 14.24 -3.64
C PHE A 94 -5.14 13.79 -2.18
N SER A 95 -5.83 12.66 -1.92
CA SER A 95 -5.96 12.12 -0.57
C SER A 95 -4.61 11.69 0.00
N ILE A 96 -3.73 11.08 -0.81
CA ILE A 96 -2.37 10.70 -0.38
C ILE A 96 -1.53 11.95 -0.08
N ILE A 97 -1.61 12.99 -0.92
CA ILE A 97 -0.92 14.26 -0.66
C ILE A 97 -1.40 14.89 0.65
N MET A 98 -2.71 14.87 0.94
CA MET A 98 -3.23 15.34 2.22
C MET A 98 -2.64 14.56 3.40
N VAL A 99 -2.58 13.22 3.33
CA VAL A 99 -1.96 12.41 4.39
C VAL A 99 -0.49 12.78 4.58
N LEU A 100 0.27 13.00 3.50
CA LEU A 100 1.68 13.39 3.60
C LEU A 100 1.85 14.77 4.23
N VAL A 101 1.07 15.76 3.79
CA VAL A 101 1.13 17.13 4.33
C VAL A 101 0.77 17.14 5.80
N ASP A 102 -0.29 16.43 6.19
CA ASP A 102 -0.68 16.31 7.59
C ASP A 102 0.38 15.57 8.40
N THR A 103 0.98 14.50 7.87
CA THR A 103 2.07 13.77 8.53
C THR A 103 3.26 14.69 8.78
N VAL A 104 3.70 15.46 7.78
CA VAL A 104 4.80 16.44 7.93
C VAL A 104 4.42 17.56 8.89
N GLY A 105 3.17 18.03 8.87
CA GLY A 105 2.66 19.01 9.82
C GLY A 105 2.71 18.51 11.27
N PHE A 106 2.22 17.30 11.51
CA PHE A 106 2.27 16.66 12.83
C PHE A 106 3.70 16.29 13.25
N MET A 107 4.60 15.96 12.32
CA MET A 107 6.02 15.80 12.62
C MET A 107 6.61 17.10 13.21
N ALA A 108 6.27 18.25 12.63
CA ALA A 108 6.71 19.55 13.15
C ALA A 108 6.12 19.82 14.54
N LEU A 109 4.83 19.55 14.75
CA LEU A 109 4.16 19.74 16.04
C LEU A 109 4.69 18.81 17.14
N TRP A 110 5.11 17.59 16.79
CA TRP A 110 5.62 16.59 17.73
C TRP A 110 7.15 16.62 17.88
N GLY A 111 7.83 17.60 17.27
CA GLY A 111 9.27 17.79 17.37
C GLY A 111 10.09 16.67 16.74
N ILE A 112 9.59 16.03 15.68
CA ILE A 112 10.30 14.99 14.94
C ILE A 112 11.15 15.67 13.86
N SER A 113 12.47 15.57 13.98
CA SER A 113 13.41 16.15 13.02
C SER A 113 13.30 15.51 11.63
N TYR A 114 13.40 16.33 10.59
CA TYR A 114 13.45 15.83 9.21
C TYR A 114 14.89 15.38 8.85
N ASN A 115 15.07 14.09 8.58
CA ASN A 115 16.33 13.45 8.20
C ASN A 115 16.08 12.27 7.24
N ALA A 116 17.12 11.53 6.86
CA ALA A 116 16.99 10.37 5.96
C ALA A 116 16.05 9.28 6.50
N VAL A 117 16.03 9.04 7.82
CA VAL A 117 15.14 8.04 8.45
C VAL A 117 13.69 8.48 8.39
N SER A 118 13.39 9.76 8.65
CA SER A 118 12.03 10.26 8.50
C SER A 118 11.58 10.28 7.04
N LEU A 119 12.49 10.58 6.10
CA LEU A 119 12.19 10.53 4.67
C LEU A 119 11.79 9.13 4.22
N ILE A 120 12.51 8.08 4.65
CA ILE A 120 12.14 6.69 4.36
C ILE A 120 10.75 6.37 4.91
N ASN A 121 10.44 6.81 6.14
CA ASN A 121 9.11 6.60 6.72
C ASN A 121 8.02 7.38 5.96
N LEU A 122 8.30 8.58 5.43
CA LEU A 122 7.36 9.32 4.57
C LEU A 122 7.13 8.61 3.23
N VAL A 123 8.17 8.00 2.65
CA VAL A 123 8.03 7.15 1.46
C VAL A 123 7.16 5.92 1.77
N THR A 124 7.38 5.26 2.91
CA THR A 124 6.52 4.18 3.39
C THR A 124 5.09 4.65 3.60
N ALA A 125 4.88 5.88 4.08
CA ALA A 125 3.56 6.48 4.25
C ALA A 125 2.79 6.56 2.93
N VAL A 126 3.45 6.87 1.81
CA VAL A 126 2.83 6.83 0.47
C VAL A 126 2.27 5.44 0.20
N GLY A 127 3.07 4.40 0.38
CA GLY A 127 2.67 3.01 0.13
C GLY A 127 1.49 2.56 1.01
N ILE A 128 1.58 2.80 2.32
CA ILE A 128 0.50 2.45 3.26
C ILE A 128 -0.79 3.23 2.95
N SER A 129 -0.68 4.51 2.57
CA SER A 129 -1.86 5.33 2.21
C SER A 129 -2.58 4.81 0.97
N VAL A 130 -1.87 4.23 0.01
CA VAL A 130 -2.47 3.61 -1.17
C VAL A 130 -3.37 2.45 -0.80
N GLU A 131 -3.00 1.63 0.19
CA GLU A 131 -3.86 0.53 0.67
C GLU A 131 -5.17 1.08 1.28
N PHE A 132 -5.13 2.19 2.01
CA PHE A 132 -6.35 2.78 2.56
C PHE A 132 -7.27 3.39 1.51
N VAL A 133 -6.70 3.99 0.45
CA VAL A 133 -7.44 4.81 -0.51
C VAL A 133 -7.87 4.01 -1.74
N SER A 134 -7.00 3.17 -2.30
CA SER A 134 -7.22 2.50 -3.58
C SER A 134 -8.36 1.49 -3.55
N HIS A 135 -8.47 0.68 -2.48
CA HIS A 135 -9.52 -0.33 -2.35
C HIS A 135 -10.91 0.31 -2.30
N ILE A 136 -11.06 1.40 -1.54
CA ILE A 136 -12.33 2.14 -1.42
C ILE A 136 -12.71 2.77 -2.76
N THR A 137 -11.78 3.46 -3.42
CA THR A 137 -12.04 4.11 -4.71
C THR A 137 -12.35 3.09 -5.80
N ARG A 138 -11.66 1.95 -5.84
CA ARG A 138 -11.99 0.87 -6.76
C ARG A 138 -13.38 0.31 -6.49
N SER A 139 -13.73 0.07 -5.22
CA SER A 139 -15.06 -0.42 -4.86
C SER A 139 -16.16 0.58 -5.23
N PHE A 140 -15.88 1.88 -5.16
CA PHE A 140 -16.79 2.93 -5.62
C PHE A 140 -16.95 2.93 -7.14
N ALA A 141 -15.84 2.83 -7.88
CA ALA A 141 -15.81 2.90 -9.34
C ALA A 141 -16.51 1.69 -9.99
N VAL A 142 -16.42 0.52 -9.38
CA VAL A 142 -17.03 -0.73 -9.90
C VAL A 142 -18.49 -0.89 -9.49
N SER A 143 -18.99 -0.08 -8.55
CA SER A 143 -20.40 -0.16 -8.12
C SER A 143 -21.36 0.34 -9.21
N THR A 144 -22.49 -0.35 -9.34
CA THR A 144 -23.55 -0.08 -10.31
C THR A 144 -24.77 0.63 -9.71
N LYS A 145 -24.69 1.10 -8.46
CA LYS A 145 -25.78 1.87 -7.84
C LYS A 145 -26.02 3.18 -8.60
N PRO A 146 -27.28 3.64 -8.70
CA PRO A 146 -27.64 4.79 -9.52
C PRO A 146 -27.08 6.12 -9.03
N THR A 147 -26.89 6.29 -7.71
CA THR A 147 -26.44 7.56 -7.13
C THR A 147 -25.02 7.46 -6.56
N ARG A 148 -24.26 8.57 -6.63
CA ARG A 148 -22.92 8.64 -6.01
C ARG A 148 -22.95 8.38 -4.50
N LEU A 149 -23.99 8.86 -3.82
CA LEU A 149 -24.16 8.64 -2.38
C LEU A 149 -24.34 7.16 -2.04
N GLU A 150 -25.16 6.43 -2.79
CA GLU A 150 -25.34 4.99 -2.58
C GLU A 150 -24.07 4.19 -2.88
N ARG A 151 -23.33 4.55 -3.93
CA ARG A 151 -22.03 3.94 -4.24
C ARG A 151 -20.99 4.18 -3.14
N ALA A 152 -20.92 5.41 -2.61
CA ALA A 152 -20.04 5.73 -1.50
C ALA A 152 -20.40 4.94 -0.24
N LYS A 153 -21.70 4.85 0.07
CA LYS A 153 -22.20 4.04 1.20
C LYS A 153 -21.85 2.56 1.02
N GLU A 154 -22.11 1.99 -0.15
CA GLU A 154 -21.79 0.59 -0.45
C GLU A 154 -20.30 0.31 -0.31
N ALA A 155 -19.45 1.10 -0.99
CA ALA A 155 -17.99 0.94 -0.93
C ALA A 155 -17.45 1.06 0.51
N THR A 156 -17.99 1.97 1.31
CA THR A 156 -17.57 2.16 2.70
C THR A 156 -17.97 0.96 3.57
N ILE A 157 -19.16 0.39 3.37
CA ILE A 157 -19.62 -0.76 4.17
C ILE A 157 -18.86 -2.02 3.78
N THR A 158 -18.78 -2.32 2.49
CA THR A 158 -18.20 -3.57 2.00
C THR A 158 -16.68 -3.56 2.10
N MET A 159 -16.04 -2.50 1.58
CA MET A 159 -14.59 -2.43 1.50
C MET A 159 -13.97 -1.72 2.71
N GLY A 160 -14.65 -0.73 3.30
CA GLY A 160 -14.13 -0.04 4.49
C GLY A 160 -13.93 -0.97 5.69
N SER A 161 -14.83 -1.93 5.91
CA SER A 161 -14.67 -2.95 6.94
C SER A 161 -13.48 -3.88 6.67
N ALA A 162 -13.30 -4.31 5.41
CA ALA A 162 -12.17 -5.13 4.99
C ALA A 162 -10.83 -4.40 5.10
N VAL A 163 -10.78 -3.12 4.72
CA VAL A 163 -9.57 -2.27 4.82
C VAL A 163 -9.22 -1.99 6.28
N PHE A 164 -10.21 -1.71 7.13
CA PHE A 164 -9.99 -1.53 8.57
C PHE A 164 -9.42 -2.81 9.22
N ALA A 165 -10.06 -3.95 8.98
CA ALA A 165 -9.62 -5.23 9.54
C ALA A 165 -8.31 -5.74 8.91
N GLY A 166 -8.08 -5.45 7.63
CA GLY A 166 -6.89 -5.88 6.90
C GLY A 166 -5.69 -5.00 7.21
N VAL A 167 -5.78 -3.70 6.98
CA VAL A 167 -4.64 -2.77 7.03
C VAL A 167 -4.42 -2.24 8.44
N ALA A 168 -5.47 -1.78 9.13
CA ALA A 168 -5.31 -1.15 10.44
C ALA A 168 -5.00 -2.18 11.55
N MET A 169 -5.77 -3.27 11.59
CA MET A 169 -5.59 -4.30 12.64
C MET A 169 -4.32 -5.12 12.47
N THR A 170 -3.67 -5.12 11.31
CA THR A 170 -2.37 -5.77 11.12
C THR A 170 -1.21 -4.82 11.42
N ASN A 171 -1.30 -3.55 11.00
CA ASN A 171 -0.23 -2.57 11.24
C ASN A 171 -0.17 -2.12 12.71
N LEU A 172 -1.31 -1.86 13.37
CA LEU A 172 -1.33 -1.31 14.72
C LEU A 172 -0.61 -2.20 15.75
N PRO A 173 -0.83 -3.53 15.84
CA PRO A 173 -0.09 -4.37 16.77
C PRO A 173 1.42 -4.36 16.51
N GLY A 174 1.84 -4.39 15.24
CA GLY A 174 3.25 -4.30 14.86
C GLY A 174 3.90 -2.98 15.31
N ILE A 175 3.19 -1.87 15.11
CA ILE A 175 3.65 -0.54 15.56
C ILE A 175 3.71 -0.48 17.09
N LEU A 176 2.70 -0.99 17.80
CA LEU A 176 2.66 -0.97 19.26
C LEU A 176 3.83 -1.72 19.90
N VAL A 177 4.26 -2.84 19.29
CA VAL A 177 5.45 -3.58 19.74
C VAL A 177 6.72 -2.72 19.66
N LEU A 178 6.84 -1.83 18.66
CA LEU A 178 7.96 -0.89 18.57
C LEU A 178 8.01 0.12 19.72
N GLY A 179 6.86 0.39 20.37
CA GLY A 179 6.80 1.21 21.58
C GLY A 179 7.55 0.60 22.77
N LEU A 180 7.72 -0.73 22.78
CA LEU A 180 8.48 -1.45 23.81
C LEU A 180 10.00 -1.43 23.56
N ALA A 181 10.45 -0.92 22.41
CA ALA A 181 11.87 -0.83 22.09
C ALA A 181 12.56 0.18 23.02
N LYS A 182 13.75 -0.15 23.52
CA LYS A 182 14.54 0.74 24.41
C LYS A 182 15.34 1.81 23.66
N ALA A 183 15.42 1.74 22.33
CA ALA A 183 16.19 2.68 21.52
C ALA A 183 15.37 3.93 21.17
N GLN A 184 15.87 5.12 21.51
CA GLN A 184 15.20 6.40 21.24
C GLN A 184 14.90 6.62 19.76
N LEU A 185 15.81 6.18 18.88
CA LEU A 185 15.61 6.28 17.43
C LEU A 185 14.36 5.51 16.98
N ILE A 186 14.19 4.28 17.49
CA ILE A 186 13.03 3.44 17.17
C ILE A 186 11.75 4.06 17.74
N GLN A 187 11.77 4.52 18.99
CA GLN A 187 10.61 5.12 19.63
C GLN A 187 10.13 6.40 18.93
N ILE A 188 11.06 7.26 18.49
CA ILE A 188 10.70 8.55 17.89
C ILE A 188 10.37 8.37 16.40
N PHE A 189 11.27 7.78 15.61
CA PHE A 189 11.13 7.76 14.15
C PHE A 189 10.30 6.61 13.62
N PHE A 190 10.20 5.49 14.34
CA PHE A 190 9.43 4.34 13.87
C PHE A 190 8.12 4.20 14.61
N PHE A 191 8.09 4.27 15.95
CA PHE A 191 6.84 4.16 16.69
C PHE A 191 5.92 5.37 16.49
N ARG A 192 6.34 6.59 16.84
CA ARG A 192 5.48 7.78 16.72
C ARG A 192 5.08 8.07 15.28
N LEU A 193 6.03 7.98 14.35
CA LEU A 193 5.79 8.33 12.95
C LEU A 193 4.88 7.31 12.25
N ASN A 194 5.12 6.00 12.40
CA ASN A 194 4.24 5.00 11.78
C ASN A 194 2.85 4.96 12.44
N LEU A 195 2.76 5.25 13.74
CA LEU A 195 1.47 5.42 14.41
C LEU A 195 0.69 6.59 13.79
N LEU A 196 1.35 7.75 13.61
CA LEU A 196 0.76 8.93 12.98
C LEU A 196 0.30 8.64 11.55
N ILE A 197 1.16 8.02 10.73
CA ILE A 197 0.86 7.64 9.35
C ILE A 197 -0.38 6.73 9.29
N THR A 198 -0.45 5.73 10.17
CA THR A 198 -1.55 4.77 10.18
C THR A 198 -2.87 5.44 10.59
N LEU A 199 -2.84 6.30 11.62
CA LEU A 199 -4.04 7.01 12.08
C LEU A 199 -4.54 8.03 11.04
N LEU A 200 -3.64 8.80 10.44
CA LEU A 200 -3.99 9.76 9.39
C LEU A 200 -4.45 9.06 8.11
N GLY A 201 -3.79 7.98 7.72
CA GLY A 201 -4.20 7.14 6.59
C GLY A 201 -5.60 6.56 6.79
N LEU A 202 -5.92 6.10 8.00
CA LEU A 202 -7.24 5.60 8.34
C LEU A 202 -8.30 6.71 8.28
N LEU A 203 -8.01 7.87 8.88
CA LEU A 203 -8.92 9.02 8.89
C LEU A 203 -9.21 9.49 7.46
N HIS A 204 -8.17 9.66 6.64
CA HIS A 204 -8.34 10.12 5.26
C HIS A 204 -8.99 9.06 4.37
N GLY A 205 -8.61 7.79 4.50
CA GLY A 205 -9.13 6.70 3.66
C GLY A 205 -10.56 6.28 3.99
N LEU A 206 -10.96 6.28 5.27
CA LEU A 206 -12.28 5.79 5.69
C LEU A 206 -13.29 6.90 6.02
N VAL A 207 -12.84 8.13 6.30
CA VAL A 207 -13.75 9.25 6.63
C VAL A 207 -13.77 10.29 5.52
N PHE A 208 -12.63 10.85 5.15
CA PHE A 208 -12.57 11.92 4.14
C PHE A 208 -12.90 11.41 2.73
N LEU A 209 -12.27 10.31 2.31
CA LEU A 209 -12.36 9.82 0.94
C LEU A 209 -13.79 9.41 0.53
N PRO A 210 -14.59 8.68 1.33
CA PRO A 210 -15.98 8.38 0.96
C PRO A 210 -16.84 9.63 0.76
N VAL A 211 -16.61 10.66 1.58
CA VAL A 211 -17.29 11.95 1.44
C VAL A 211 -16.85 12.62 0.14
N ALA A 212 -15.55 12.70 -0.13
CA ALA A 212 -15.02 13.25 -1.38
C ALA A 212 -15.57 12.51 -2.62
N LEU A 213 -15.65 11.18 -2.60
CA LEU A 213 -16.23 10.36 -3.67
C LEU A 213 -17.75 10.58 -3.83
N SER A 214 -18.48 10.85 -2.75
CA SER A 214 -19.92 11.12 -2.84
C SER A 214 -20.23 12.42 -3.61
N TYR A 215 -19.39 13.45 -3.46
CA TYR A 215 -19.55 14.73 -4.16
C TYR A 215 -18.85 14.75 -5.52
N LEU A 216 -17.60 14.28 -5.56
CA LEU A 216 -16.69 14.44 -6.69
C LEU A 216 -16.33 13.12 -7.37
N GLY A 217 -16.95 11.99 -7.03
CA GLY A 217 -16.64 10.71 -7.66
C GLY A 217 -17.01 10.64 -9.15
N PRO A 218 -16.41 9.71 -9.91
CA PRO A 218 -16.76 9.45 -11.31
C PRO A 218 -18.21 9.02 -11.46
N ASP A 219 -18.74 9.08 -12.68
CA ASP A 219 -20.08 8.57 -12.99
C ASP A 219 -20.13 7.03 -13.05
N VAL A 220 -21.32 6.47 -13.22
CA VAL A 220 -21.49 5.02 -13.33
C VAL A 220 -20.97 4.57 -14.69
N ASN A 221 -20.10 3.56 -14.71
CA ASN A 221 -19.60 3.01 -15.96
C ASN A 221 -20.75 2.25 -16.68
N PRO A 222 -21.20 2.69 -17.86
CA PRO A 222 -22.32 2.06 -18.57
C PRO A 222 -22.00 0.62 -18.99
N GLY A 223 -20.72 0.29 -19.23
CA GLY A 223 -20.28 -1.07 -19.56
C GLY A 223 -20.57 -2.06 -18.43
N LEU A 224 -20.27 -1.69 -17.19
CA LEU A 224 -20.52 -2.54 -16.02
C LEU A 224 -22.01 -2.76 -15.78
N VAL A 225 -22.84 -1.73 -16.01
CA VAL A 225 -24.30 -1.85 -15.90
C VAL A 225 -24.86 -2.81 -16.95
N LEU A 226 -24.32 -2.76 -18.18
CA LEU A 226 -24.73 -3.67 -19.26
C LEU A 226 -24.33 -5.11 -18.96
N GLU A 227 -23.09 -5.34 -18.50
CA GLU A 227 -22.62 -6.67 -18.09
C GLU A 227 -23.47 -7.25 -16.96
N GLN A 228 -23.82 -6.44 -15.95
CA GLN A 228 -24.67 -6.91 -14.86
C GLN A 228 -26.09 -7.24 -15.32
N LYS A 229 -26.65 -6.45 -16.25
CA LYS A 229 -27.95 -6.75 -16.88
C LYS A 229 -27.89 -8.03 -17.69
N TRP A 230 -26.83 -8.23 -18.48
CA TRP A 230 -26.62 -9.45 -19.27
C TRP A 230 -26.48 -10.68 -18.36
N ALA A 231 -25.66 -10.60 -17.31
CA ALA A 231 -25.51 -11.67 -16.32
C ALA A 231 -26.85 -12.02 -15.66
N ALA A 232 -27.62 -11.02 -15.23
CA ALA A 232 -28.95 -11.24 -14.66
C ALA A 232 -29.93 -11.89 -15.65
N GLN A 233 -29.87 -11.54 -16.94
CA GLN A 233 -30.68 -12.16 -17.99
C GLN A 233 -30.27 -13.61 -18.25
N VAL A 234 -28.97 -13.91 -18.29
CA VAL A 234 -28.44 -15.28 -18.44
C VAL A 234 -28.84 -16.15 -17.26
N ASP A 235 -28.72 -15.63 -16.02
CA ASP A 235 -29.15 -16.35 -14.82
C ASP A 235 -30.66 -16.59 -14.81
N ALA A 236 -31.46 -15.58 -15.17
CA ALA A 236 -32.91 -15.73 -15.32
C ALA A 236 -33.27 -16.80 -16.36
N ALA A 237 -32.62 -16.77 -17.54
CA ALA A 237 -32.81 -17.76 -18.58
C ALA A 237 -32.40 -19.17 -18.14
N ARG A 238 -31.30 -19.32 -17.38
CA ARG A 238 -30.85 -20.60 -16.81
C ARG A 238 -31.83 -21.14 -15.77
N THR A 239 -32.38 -20.29 -14.90
CA THR A 239 -33.42 -20.69 -13.94
C THR A 239 -34.75 -21.03 -14.61
N ALA A 240 -35.06 -20.44 -15.77
CA ALA A 240 -36.23 -20.79 -16.55
C ALA A 240 -36.05 -22.11 -17.33
N ALA A 241 -34.84 -22.41 -17.81
CA ALA A 241 -34.52 -23.62 -18.57
C ALA A 241 -34.36 -24.89 -17.71
N CYS A 242 -33.97 -24.76 -16.42
CA CYS A 242 -33.99 -25.86 -15.46
C CYS A 242 -35.21 -25.73 -14.53
N PRO A 243 -36.37 -26.33 -14.86
CA PRO A 243 -37.45 -26.43 -13.89
C PRO A 243 -36.92 -27.21 -12.68
N LYS A 244 -37.10 -26.65 -11.47
CA LYS A 244 -36.81 -27.36 -10.22
C LYS A 244 -37.52 -28.71 -10.28
N HIS A 245 -36.78 -29.79 -10.47
CA HIS A 245 -37.30 -31.11 -10.16
C HIS A 245 -37.51 -31.10 -8.65
N SER A 246 -38.75 -30.94 -8.21
CA SER A 246 -39.13 -31.24 -6.83
C SER A 246 -38.85 -32.72 -6.63
N SER A 247 -37.71 -33.06 -6.02
CA SER A 247 -37.53 -34.39 -5.47
C SER A 247 -38.67 -34.62 -4.48
N PRO A 248 -39.51 -35.66 -4.65
CA PRO A 248 -40.47 -36.00 -3.62
C PRO A 248 -39.68 -36.35 -2.35
N ALA A 249 -40.12 -35.83 -1.21
CA ALA A 249 -39.56 -36.17 0.09
C ALA A 249 -39.58 -37.70 0.25
N CYS A 250 -38.41 -38.34 0.28
CA CYS A 250 -38.31 -39.73 0.67
C CYS A 250 -38.73 -39.85 2.15
N PRO A 251 -39.71 -40.72 2.50
CA PRO A 251 -39.91 -41.07 3.88
C PRO A 251 -38.67 -41.84 4.36
N ALA A 252 -38.22 -41.52 5.56
CA ALA A 252 -37.13 -42.21 6.22
C ALA A 252 -37.49 -43.70 6.38
N ASN A 253 -36.94 -44.57 5.53
CA ASN A 253 -36.71 -45.97 5.86
C ASN A 253 -35.58 -46.51 5.00
N GLY A 254 -34.59 -47.11 5.67
CA GLY A 254 -33.36 -47.57 5.07
C GLY A 254 -33.59 -48.71 4.08
N ALA A 255 -33.17 -48.48 2.84
CA ALA A 255 -32.72 -49.51 1.89
C ALA A 255 -32.04 -48.78 0.72
N HIS A 256 -30.71 -48.74 0.70
CA HIS A 256 -29.97 -48.31 -0.49
C HIS A 256 -30.12 -49.39 -1.57
N VAL A 257 -30.95 -49.14 -2.58
CA VAL A 257 -30.98 -49.91 -3.83
C VAL A 257 -30.26 -49.08 -4.88
N ASN A 258 -29.08 -49.54 -5.29
CA ASN A 258 -28.36 -48.97 -6.44
C ASN A 258 -29.03 -49.46 -7.73
N HIS A 259 -29.72 -48.56 -8.45
CA HIS A 259 -30.06 -48.83 -9.84
C HIS A 259 -28.88 -48.42 -10.72
N ALA A 260 -28.09 -49.42 -11.10
CA ALA A 260 -27.06 -49.30 -12.11
C ALA A 260 -27.68 -48.95 -13.47
N TYR A 261 -26.96 -48.08 -14.17
CA TYR A 261 -27.04 -47.73 -15.58
C TYR A 261 -27.35 -48.96 -16.47
N GLU A 262 -28.50 -48.99 -17.13
CA GLU A 262 -28.76 -49.92 -18.24
C GLU A 262 -28.01 -49.40 -19.48
N PRO A 263 -27.06 -50.17 -20.05
CA PRO A 263 -26.47 -49.84 -21.33
C PRO A 263 -27.39 -50.25 -22.50
N PRO A 264 -27.38 -49.50 -23.62
CA PRO A 264 -28.22 -49.80 -24.79
C PRO A 264 -27.85 -51.13 -25.46
N PRO A 265 -28.81 -51.81 -26.12
CA PRO A 265 -28.60 -53.14 -26.69
C PRO A 265 -27.72 -53.06 -27.94
N GLY A 266 -26.54 -53.70 -27.92
CA GLY A 266 -25.78 -53.99 -29.15
C GLY A 266 -24.25 -53.78 -29.16
N ALA A 267 -23.54 -53.87 -28.04
CA ALA A 267 -22.06 -53.83 -28.04
C ALA A 267 -21.43 -55.08 -27.39
N PRO A 268 -20.40 -55.69 -27.99
CA PRO A 268 -19.78 -56.93 -27.50
C PRO A 268 -18.95 -56.73 -26.22
N ALA A 269 -18.92 -57.78 -25.39
CA ALA A 269 -18.26 -57.81 -24.10
C ALA A 269 -16.73 -57.73 -24.21
N GLU A 270 -16.12 -56.74 -23.55
CA GLU A 270 -14.67 -56.69 -23.32
C GLU A 270 -14.40 -56.58 -21.80
N VAL A 271 -13.57 -57.50 -21.32
CA VAL A 271 -13.24 -57.73 -19.92
C VAL A 271 -11.99 -56.91 -19.58
N LEU A 272 -12.05 -56.02 -18.58
CA LEU A 272 -10.84 -55.50 -17.92
C LEU A 272 -11.05 -55.29 -16.39
N PRO A 273 -10.00 -55.45 -15.57
CA PRO A 273 -10.09 -56.02 -14.23
C PRO A 273 -10.27 -55.02 -13.07
N ALA A 274 -10.70 -55.58 -11.94
CA ALA A 274 -11.05 -54.92 -10.68
C ALA A 274 -9.87 -54.20 -9.98
N ALA A 275 -10.12 -52.98 -9.50
CA ALA A 275 -9.25 -52.26 -8.57
C ALA A 275 -9.51 -52.71 -7.11
N PRO A 276 -8.47 -52.83 -6.25
CA PRO A 276 -8.60 -53.40 -4.91
C PRO A 276 -9.09 -52.39 -3.84
N ARG A 277 -9.78 -52.92 -2.83
CA ARG A 277 -10.33 -52.18 -1.66
C ARG A 277 -9.24 -51.79 -0.64
N PRO A 278 -9.43 -50.69 0.13
CA PRO A 278 -8.56 -50.35 1.25
C PRO A 278 -8.95 -51.14 2.51
N SER A 279 -7.96 -51.76 3.16
CA SER A 279 -8.09 -52.44 4.45
C SER A 279 -7.59 -51.58 5.62
N GLU A 280 -8.34 -51.63 6.72
CA GLU A 280 -8.04 -51.10 8.05
C GLU A 280 -6.63 -51.46 8.56
N GLN A 281 -5.95 -50.52 9.22
CA GLN A 281 -4.94 -50.83 10.25
C GLN A 281 -5.02 -49.83 11.42
N SER A 282 -5.08 -50.41 12.62
CA SER A 282 -5.04 -49.78 13.96
C SER A 282 -3.58 -49.52 14.43
N PRO A 283 -3.35 -48.83 15.57
CA PRO A 283 -2.16 -48.02 15.83
C PRO A 283 -1.02 -48.77 16.53
N VAL A 284 0.23 -48.32 16.33
CA VAL A 284 1.39 -48.71 17.18
C VAL A 284 2.31 -47.51 17.44
N GLN A 285 2.75 -47.46 18.70
CA GLN A 285 3.66 -46.60 19.46
C GLN A 285 4.97 -46.04 18.84
N ALA A 286 5.37 -44.94 19.50
CA ALA A 286 6.62 -44.14 19.57
C ALA A 286 7.98 -44.86 19.42
N PRO A 287 9.13 -44.13 19.26
CA PRO A 287 9.79 -43.46 20.39
C PRO A 287 10.49 -42.10 20.09
N GLU A 288 11.01 -41.51 21.18
CA GLU A 288 11.72 -40.24 21.39
C GLU A 288 13.01 -40.02 20.57
N ALA A 289 13.29 -38.73 20.27
CA ALA A 289 14.54 -38.00 20.59
C ALA A 289 14.38 -36.51 20.25
#